data_AF-A0A2N5YW42-F1
#
_entry.id   AF-A0A2N5YW42-F1
#
_cell.length_a   1.000
_cell.length_b   1.000
_cell.length_c   1.000
_cell.angle_alpha   90.00
_cell.angle_beta   90.00
_cell.angle_gamma   90.00
#
_symmetry.space_group_name_H-M   'P 1'
#
loop_
_entity.id
_entity.type
_entity.pdbx_description
1 polymer ?
#
loop_
_entity_poly.entity_id
_entity_poly.type
_entity_poly.pdbx_seq_one_letter_code
_entity_poly.pdbx_strand_id
1 'polypeptide(L)'
;MQSKLIYIILFFFLLSIKAFPTDRDSLNIDKNSDISVNYLPDDFKDNYDSKDFKYEYNSDSEGLSWSERVTRWFYNLLRKIFDFKPTQKGLKITQYIIKALYYIALVLIIFLIVRSLIRKEGYWIFGKKSDKLEIATENIEVDLMETDFDRLINDAVLKNNYNLAVRYYYLKTLKVLTEKEIIEWDADKTNLDYLMEIDKTHIQNLFQKISYIYDYCWYGEFTLDQSSFNEAESRFISFFKTIGK
;
A
#
# COMPACT_ATOMS: atom_id res chain seq x y z
N MET A 1 10.88 -7.26 27.14
CA MET A 1 9.94 -7.33 26.00
C MET A 1 9.23 -8.68 25.87
N GLN A 2 9.87 -9.81 26.24
CA GLN A 2 9.28 -11.15 26.09
C GLN A 2 8.04 -11.42 26.98
N SER A 3 7.96 -10.82 28.16
CA SER A 3 6.78 -10.97 29.04
C SER A 3 5.51 -10.37 28.43
N LYS A 4 5.60 -9.23 27.73
CA LYS A 4 4.45 -8.57 27.09
C LYS A 4 3.87 -9.40 25.92
N LEU A 5 4.71 -10.16 25.23
CA LEU A 5 4.31 -11.00 24.11
C LEU A 5 3.46 -12.20 24.55
N ILE A 6 3.78 -12.78 25.71
CA ILE A 6 3.00 -13.85 26.34
C ILE A 6 1.58 -13.39 26.70
N TYR A 7 1.43 -12.18 27.24
CA TYR A 7 0.11 -11.64 27.58
C TYR A 7 -0.75 -11.36 26.34
N ILE A 8 -0.16 -10.93 25.23
CA ILE A 8 -0.88 -10.74 23.97
C ILE A 8 -1.36 -12.08 23.41
N ILE A 9 -0.52 -13.12 23.44
CA ILE A 9 -0.91 -14.47 23.02
C ILE A 9 -2.01 -15.04 23.91
N LEU A 10 -1.91 -14.85 25.25
CA LEU A 10 -2.93 -15.30 26.19
C LEU A 10 -4.27 -14.57 26.00
N PHE A 11 -4.22 -13.27 25.68
CA PHE A 11 -5.39 -12.44 25.41
C PHE A 11 -6.16 -12.91 24.16
N PHE A 12 -5.45 -13.22 23.07
CA PHE A 12 -6.09 -13.78 21.86
C PHE A 12 -6.61 -15.22 22.07
N PHE A 13 -5.95 -16.02 22.91
CA PHE A 13 -6.43 -17.35 23.28
C PHE A 13 -7.73 -17.28 24.11
N LEU A 14 -7.84 -16.30 25.03
CA LEU A 14 -9.06 -16.08 25.82
C LEU A 14 -10.23 -15.51 25.01
N LEU A 15 -9.97 -14.72 23.97
CA LEU A 15 -11.03 -14.23 23.06
C LEU A 15 -11.67 -15.35 22.22
N SER A 16 -10.95 -16.44 21.99
CA SER A 16 -11.40 -17.55 21.11
C SER A 16 -12.48 -18.44 21.74
N ILE A 17 -12.82 -18.25 23.02
CA ILE A 17 -13.76 -19.11 23.77
C ILE A 17 -15.20 -18.59 23.73
N LYS A 18 -15.49 -17.43 23.12
CA LYS A 18 -16.89 -17.00 22.95
C LYS A 18 -17.57 -17.80 21.83
N ALA A 19 -18.35 -18.81 22.24
CA ALA A 19 -19.23 -19.55 21.36
C ALA A 19 -20.26 -18.59 20.73
N PHE A 20 -20.19 -18.42 19.41
CA PHE A 20 -21.20 -17.67 18.66
C PHE A 20 -22.45 -18.54 18.48
N PRO A 21 -23.66 -18.02 18.79
CA PRO A 21 -24.89 -18.71 18.46
C PRO A 21 -25.00 -18.84 16.94
N THR A 22 -25.28 -20.06 16.46
CA THR A 22 -25.50 -20.33 15.05
C THR A 22 -26.99 -20.16 14.77
N ASP A 23 -27.43 -18.95 14.42
CA ASP A 23 -28.75 -18.80 13.81
C ASP A 23 -28.70 -19.30 12.38
N ARG A 24 -29.56 -20.28 12.09
CA ARG A 24 -29.76 -20.81 10.74
C ARG A 24 -30.84 -19.96 10.08
N ASP A 25 -30.45 -19.03 9.22
CA ASP A 25 -31.40 -18.36 8.33
C ASP A 25 -32.01 -19.40 7.37
N SER A 26 -33.30 -19.66 7.54
CA SER A 26 -34.10 -20.44 6.60
C SER A 26 -34.77 -19.50 5.61
N LEU A 27 -34.27 -19.44 4.38
CA LEU A 27 -34.96 -18.76 3.29
C LEU A 27 -36.17 -19.60 2.85
N ASN A 28 -37.38 -19.07 3.05
CA ASN A 28 -38.60 -19.66 2.49
C ASN A 28 -38.69 -19.28 1.02
N ILE A 29 -38.62 -20.30 0.14
CA ILE A 29 -38.80 -20.13 -1.30
C ILE A 29 -40.30 -20.11 -1.58
N ASP A 30 -40.82 -18.97 -2.04
CA ASP A 30 -42.18 -18.85 -2.53
C ASP A 30 -42.34 -19.71 -3.81
N LYS A 31 -43.36 -20.55 -3.83
CA LYS A 31 -43.65 -21.49 -4.93
C LYS A 31 -44.98 -21.21 -5.63
N ASN A 32 -45.74 -20.21 -5.18
CA ASN A 32 -47.16 -20.11 -5.54
C ASN A 32 -47.66 -18.72 -5.92
N SER A 33 -46.76 -17.80 -6.30
CA SER A 33 -47.16 -16.52 -6.86
C SER A 33 -47.43 -16.66 -8.37
N ASP A 34 -48.67 -16.44 -8.81
CA ASP A 34 -48.98 -16.23 -10.23
C ASP A 34 -48.23 -14.99 -10.71
N ILE A 35 -47.40 -15.15 -11.75
CA ILE A 35 -46.53 -14.10 -12.27
C ILE A 35 -47.37 -13.16 -13.13
N SER A 36 -47.85 -12.05 -12.57
CA SER A 36 -48.45 -10.97 -13.36
C SER A 36 -47.33 -10.15 -14.01
N VAL A 37 -47.20 -10.22 -15.34
CA VAL A 37 -46.27 -9.37 -16.09
C VAL A 37 -46.89 -7.98 -16.19
N ASN A 38 -46.40 -7.04 -15.39
CA ASN A 38 -46.74 -5.62 -15.54
C ASN A 38 -45.99 -5.07 -16.74
N TYR A 39 -46.73 -4.66 -17.77
CA TYR A 39 -46.16 -3.90 -18.89
C TYR A 39 -45.98 -2.44 -18.46
N LEU A 40 -44.86 -1.84 -18.85
CA LEU A 40 -44.65 -0.42 -18.66
C LEU A 40 -45.67 0.35 -19.52
N PRO A 41 -46.42 1.32 -18.95
CA PRO A 41 -47.29 2.20 -19.73
C PRO A 41 -46.48 2.96 -20.79
N ASP A 42 -47.06 3.20 -21.96
CA ASP A 42 -46.37 3.90 -23.07
C ASP A 42 -45.99 5.35 -22.72
N ASP A 43 -46.72 5.97 -21.78
CA ASP A 43 -46.53 7.32 -21.26
C ASP A 43 -45.63 7.37 -20.01
N PHE A 44 -44.90 6.28 -19.68
CA PHE A 44 -44.14 6.20 -18.43
C PHE A 44 -43.19 7.39 -18.24
N LYS A 45 -42.64 7.93 -19.33
CA LYS A 45 -41.60 8.96 -19.31
C LYS A 45 -42.11 10.34 -18.90
N ASP A 46 -43.38 10.63 -19.17
CA ASP A 46 -43.98 11.95 -18.91
C ASP A 46 -44.07 12.27 -17.42
N ASN A 47 -44.08 11.23 -16.56
CA ASN A 47 -44.11 11.36 -15.10
C ASN A 47 -42.74 11.67 -14.47
N TYR A 48 -41.63 11.47 -15.20
CA TYR A 48 -40.26 11.65 -14.69
C TYR A 48 -39.58 12.96 -15.11
N ASP A 49 -40.17 13.72 -16.04
CA ASP A 49 -39.67 15.03 -16.49
C ASP A 49 -40.25 16.22 -15.70
N SER A 50 -41.07 15.96 -14.68
CA SER A 50 -41.67 17.02 -13.86
C SER A 50 -40.64 17.63 -12.90
N LYS A 51 -40.63 18.97 -12.77
CA LYS A 51 -39.75 19.71 -11.83
C LYS A 51 -39.97 19.34 -10.36
N ASP A 52 -41.10 18.71 -10.04
CA ASP A 52 -41.45 18.26 -8.69
C ASP A 52 -40.86 16.88 -8.37
N PHE A 53 -40.34 16.16 -9.37
CA PHE A 53 -39.65 14.89 -9.18
C PHE A 53 -38.25 15.13 -8.61
N LYS A 54 -38.15 15.11 -7.28
CA LYS A 54 -36.87 15.17 -6.57
C LYS A 54 -36.28 13.77 -6.55
N TYR A 55 -35.14 13.59 -7.20
CA TYR A 55 -34.31 12.40 -7.03
C TYR A 55 -33.82 12.34 -5.57
N GLU A 56 -34.56 11.64 -4.73
CA GLU A 56 -34.08 11.25 -3.42
C GLU A 56 -33.15 10.05 -3.66
N TYR A 57 -31.85 10.28 -3.51
CA TYR A 57 -30.88 9.21 -3.53
C TYR A 57 -31.10 8.40 -2.25
N ASN A 58 -32.02 7.44 -2.30
CA ASN A 58 -32.16 6.46 -1.23
C ASN A 58 -30.85 5.69 -1.15
N SER A 59 -29.99 6.15 -0.23
CA SER A 59 -28.76 5.47 0.18
C SER A 59 -29.04 4.21 0.99
N ASP A 60 -30.20 3.57 0.78
CA ASP A 60 -30.53 2.23 1.27
C ASP A 60 -29.68 1.14 0.61
N SER A 61 -28.83 1.52 -0.34
CA SER A 61 -27.55 0.83 -0.53
C SER A 61 -26.50 1.46 0.39
N GLU A 62 -26.61 1.19 1.70
CA GLU A 62 -25.43 1.13 2.56
C GLU A 62 -24.58 -0.04 2.03
N GLY A 63 -23.96 0.18 0.88
CA GLY A 63 -23.11 -0.78 0.23
C GLY A 63 -21.85 -0.86 1.06
N LEU A 64 -21.86 -1.74 2.06
CA LEU A 64 -20.78 -2.15 2.97
C LEU A 64 -19.56 -1.23 2.91
N SER A 65 -19.27 -0.56 4.02
CA SER A 65 -18.05 0.23 4.16
C SER A 65 -16.84 -0.57 3.67
N TRP A 66 -15.83 0.10 3.12
CA TRP A 66 -14.62 -0.57 2.62
C TRP A 66 -14.03 -1.54 3.65
N SER A 67 -14.07 -1.16 4.94
CA SER A 67 -13.65 -1.99 6.06
C SER A 67 -14.50 -3.26 6.22
N GLU A 68 -15.81 -3.18 6.03
CA GLU A 68 -16.73 -4.31 6.09
C GLU A 68 -16.56 -5.26 4.91
N ARG A 69 -16.26 -4.72 3.71
CA ARG A 69 -15.91 -5.53 2.53
C ARG A 69 -14.63 -6.32 2.75
N VAL A 70 -13.59 -5.67 3.27
CA VAL A 70 -12.30 -6.31 3.60
C VAL A 70 -12.48 -7.32 4.73
N THR A 71 -13.20 -6.97 5.79
CA THR A 71 -13.46 -7.86 6.93
C THR A 71 -14.23 -9.10 6.50
N ARG A 72 -15.25 -8.93 5.65
CA ARG A 72 -16.02 -10.04 5.09
C ARG A 72 -15.19 -10.92 4.16
N TRP A 73 -14.38 -10.33 3.29
CA TRP A 73 -13.45 -11.08 2.45
C TRP A 73 -12.47 -11.90 3.29
N PHE A 74 -11.88 -11.29 4.32
CA PHE A 74 -10.93 -11.94 5.22
C PHE A 74 -11.60 -13.07 6.01
N TYR A 75 -12.79 -12.84 6.56
CA TYR A 75 -13.56 -13.86 7.25
C TYR A 75 -13.91 -15.04 6.32
N ASN A 76 -14.29 -14.76 5.07
CA ASN A 76 -14.57 -15.79 4.07
C ASN A 76 -13.31 -16.58 3.68
N LEU A 77 -12.17 -15.91 3.56
CA LEU A 77 -10.87 -16.55 3.34
C LEU A 77 -10.53 -17.49 4.48
N LEU A 78 -10.63 -17.02 5.74
CA LEU A 78 -10.44 -17.85 6.92
C LEU A 78 -11.42 -19.03 6.90
N ARG A 79 -12.72 -18.79 6.75
CA ARG A 79 -13.72 -19.86 6.68
C ARG A 79 -13.38 -20.89 5.60
N LYS A 80 -12.91 -20.48 4.43
CA LYS A 80 -12.54 -21.41 3.36
C LYS A 80 -11.30 -22.25 3.69
N ILE A 81 -10.36 -21.68 4.45
CA ILE A 81 -9.17 -22.37 4.95
C ILE A 81 -9.51 -23.29 6.14
N PHE A 82 -10.47 -22.90 6.99
CA PHE A 82 -10.85 -23.61 8.23
C PHE A 82 -12.02 -24.58 8.06
N ASP A 83 -12.83 -24.49 7.00
CA ASP A 83 -13.95 -25.41 6.70
C ASP A 83 -13.45 -26.72 6.06
N PHE A 84 -12.47 -27.34 6.71
CA PHE A 84 -12.08 -28.71 6.40
C PHE A 84 -13.14 -29.64 7.00
N LYS A 85 -14.17 -29.98 6.21
CA LYS A 85 -15.15 -31.00 6.59
C LYS A 85 -14.52 -32.39 6.39
N PRO A 86 -14.16 -33.11 7.47
CA PRO A 86 -13.61 -34.43 7.27
C PRO A 86 -14.74 -35.36 6.78
N THR A 87 -14.53 -35.97 5.62
CA THR A 87 -15.46 -36.93 5.02
C THR A 87 -15.81 -38.01 6.03
N GLN A 88 -17.10 -38.32 6.20
CA GLN A 88 -17.63 -39.23 7.23
C GLN A 88 -17.14 -40.69 7.13
N LYS A 89 -16.28 -41.03 6.15
CA LYS A 89 -15.71 -42.37 5.94
C LYS A 89 -14.17 -42.37 5.93
N GLY A 90 -13.54 -41.65 6.86
CA GLY A 90 -12.11 -41.74 7.14
C GLY A 90 -11.87 -42.13 8.60
N LEU A 91 -10.98 -43.09 8.84
CA LEU A 91 -10.56 -43.53 10.18
C LEU A 91 -10.27 -42.30 11.07
N LYS A 92 -10.89 -42.21 12.26
CA LYS A 92 -10.82 -41.04 13.17
C LYS A 92 -9.39 -40.49 13.37
N ILE A 93 -8.38 -41.37 13.29
CA ILE A 93 -6.95 -41.05 13.40
C ILE A 93 -6.46 -40.09 12.29
N THR A 94 -6.92 -40.23 11.04
CA THR A 94 -6.48 -39.35 9.95
C THR A 94 -6.96 -37.92 10.14
N GLN A 95 -8.15 -37.75 10.72
CA GLN A 95 -8.71 -36.44 11.05
C GLN A 95 -7.86 -35.71 12.11
N TYR A 96 -7.41 -36.43 13.14
CA TYR A 96 -6.52 -35.86 14.17
C TYR A 96 -5.14 -35.49 13.62
N ILE A 97 -4.56 -36.32 12.75
CA ILE A 97 -3.25 -36.05 12.14
C ILE A 97 -3.31 -34.82 11.24
N ILE A 98 -4.34 -34.70 10.38
CA ILE A 98 -4.52 -33.53 9.51
C ILE A 98 -4.73 -32.26 10.34
N LYS A 99 -5.53 -32.35 11.41
CA LYS A 99 -5.77 -31.22 12.31
C LYS A 99 -4.49 -30.80 13.04
N ALA A 100 -3.67 -31.76 13.49
CA ALA A 100 -2.38 -31.48 14.13
C ALA A 100 -1.38 -30.82 13.15
N LEU A 101 -1.26 -31.33 11.93
CA LEU A 101 -0.42 -30.75 10.89
C LEU A 101 -0.82 -29.31 10.56
N TYR A 102 -2.14 -29.05 10.53
CA TYR A 102 -2.69 -27.72 10.31
C TYR A 102 -2.31 -26.73 11.42
N TYR A 103 -2.45 -27.12 12.70
CA TYR A 103 -2.01 -26.25 13.81
C TYR A 103 -0.51 -26.00 13.80
N ILE A 104 0.31 -26.99 13.42
CA ILE A 104 1.75 -26.82 13.27
C ILE A 104 2.06 -25.81 12.16
N ALA A 105 1.39 -25.91 11.00
CA ALA A 105 1.55 -24.98 9.90
C ALA A 105 1.13 -23.55 10.28
N LEU A 106 0.01 -23.41 11.02
CA LEU A 106 -0.46 -22.11 11.51
C LEU A 106 0.55 -21.46 12.47
N VAL A 107 1.07 -22.23 13.44
CA VAL A 107 2.10 -21.75 14.38
C VAL A 107 3.36 -21.36 13.63
N LEU A 108 3.77 -22.13 12.62
CA LEU A 108 4.93 -21.82 11.79
C LEU A 108 4.73 -20.53 11.00
N ILE A 109 3.56 -20.30 10.40
CA ILE A 109 3.23 -19.07 9.68
C ILE A 109 3.25 -17.87 10.63
N ILE A 110 2.62 -17.97 11.80
CA ILE A 110 2.63 -16.89 12.80
C ILE A 110 4.07 -16.62 13.28
N PHE A 111 4.87 -17.67 13.52
CA PHE A 111 6.27 -17.53 13.89
C PHE A 111 7.08 -16.81 12.79
N LEU A 112 6.87 -17.14 11.52
CA LEU A 112 7.53 -16.45 10.40
C LEU A 112 7.12 -14.99 10.31
N ILE A 113 5.84 -14.66 10.49
CA ILE A 113 5.33 -13.28 10.49
C ILE A 113 5.93 -12.50 11.66
N VAL A 114 5.87 -13.04 12.88
CA VAL A 114 6.43 -12.39 14.08
C VAL A 114 7.94 -12.22 13.97
N ARG A 115 8.65 -13.23 13.47
CA ARG A 115 10.09 -13.16 13.20
C ARG A 115 10.42 -12.12 12.14
N SER A 116 9.58 -11.98 11.11
CA SER A 116 9.70 -10.96 10.07
C SER A 116 9.52 -9.56 10.65
N LEU A 117 8.54 -9.37 11.53
CA LEU A 117 8.25 -8.06 12.14
C LEU A 117 9.24 -7.64 13.25
N ILE A 118 9.84 -8.59 13.97
CA ILE A 118 10.79 -8.30 15.07
C ILE A 118 12.17 -7.93 14.54
N ARG A 119 12.55 -8.41 13.34
CA ARG A 119 13.66 -7.80 12.62
C ARG A 119 13.14 -6.47 12.09
N LYS A 120 13.62 -5.34 12.62
CA LYS A 120 13.28 -3.98 12.17
C LYS A 120 13.64 -3.69 10.71
N GLU A 121 14.09 -4.68 9.97
CA GLU A 121 14.40 -4.65 8.57
C GLU A 121 13.43 -5.64 7.91
N GLY A 122 12.38 -5.11 7.29
CA GLY A 122 11.47 -5.87 6.45
C GLY A 122 12.23 -6.42 5.26
N TYR A 123 12.87 -7.57 5.43
CA TYR A 123 13.51 -8.32 4.36
C TYR A 123 12.41 -8.89 3.44
N TRP A 124 11.96 -8.08 2.49
CA TRP A 124 11.25 -8.60 1.33
C TRP A 124 12.26 -9.19 0.34
N ILE A 125 11.80 -10.15 -0.45
CA ILE A 125 12.58 -11.16 -1.18
C ILE A 125 13.38 -10.58 -2.38
N PHE A 126 13.54 -9.26 -2.50
CA PHE A 126 14.27 -8.61 -3.58
C PHE A 126 15.15 -7.51 -3.02
N GLY A 127 16.45 -7.51 -3.37
CA GLY A 127 17.34 -6.37 -3.12
C GLY A 127 18.24 -6.53 -1.90
N LYS A 128 19.52 -6.69 -2.17
CA LYS A 128 20.59 -6.61 -1.17
C LYS A 128 20.84 -5.13 -0.86
N LYS A 129 20.38 -4.61 0.29
CA LYS A 129 20.87 -3.33 0.82
C LYS A 129 22.13 -3.58 1.64
N SER A 130 23.08 -2.66 1.55
CA SER A 130 24.21 -2.60 2.48
C SER A 130 23.89 -1.56 3.54
N ASP A 131 23.77 -1.97 4.81
CA ASP A 131 23.47 -1.11 5.96
C ASP A 131 24.35 0.16 6.03
N LYS A 132 25.58 0.07 5.50
CA LYS A 132 26.52 1.19 5.43
C LYS A 132 26.08 2.32 4.50
N LEU A 133 25.29 2.03 3.47
CA LEU A 133 24.72 3.04 2.58
C LEU A 133 23.55 3.76 3.24
N GLU A 134 22.71 3.05 3.98
CA GLU A 134 21.51 3.61 4.61
C GLU A 134 21.87 4.61 5.73
N ILE A 135 22.83 4.25 6.60
CA ILE A 135 23.36 5.13 7.65
C ILE A 135 24.09 6.35 7.05
N ALA A 136 24.79 6.18 5.93
CA ALA A 136 25.43 7.31 5.24
C ALA A 136 24.39 8.24 4.60
N THR A 137 23.25 7.71 4.13
CA THR A 137 22.19 8.50 3.52
C THR A 137 21.29 9.23 4.51
N GLU A 138 21.05 8.69 5.71
CA GLU A 138 20.29 9.41 6.76
C GLU A 138 21.01 10.70 7.19
N ASN A 139 22.34 10.66 7.29
CA ASN A 139 23.12 11.85 7.67
C ASN A 139 23.10 12.95 6.60
N ILE A 140 22.86 12.62 5.33
CA ILE A 140 22.82 13.58 4.22
C ILE A 140 21.53 14.41 4.23
N GLU A 141 20.41 13.84 4.67
CA GLU A 141 19.13 14.57 4.74
C GLU A 141 19.13 15.62 5.87
N VAL A 142 19.85 15.35 6.96
CA VAL A 142 20.02 16.30 8.08
C VAL A 142 20.88 17.51 7.66
N ASP A 143 21.83 17.31 6.74
CA ASP A 143 22.78 18.33 6.30
C ASP A 143 22.70 18.60 4.79
N LEU A 144 21.45 18.73 4.30
CA LEU A 144 21.17 18.91 2.88
C LEU A 144 21.94 20.09 2.27
N MET A 145 22.08 21.19 3.04
CA MET A 145 22.65 22.45 2.55
C MET A 145 24.18 22.41 2.45
N GLU A 146 24.89 21.68 3.32
CA GLU A 146 26.37 21.59 3.26
C GLU A 146 26.85 20.46 2.34
N THR A 147 25.96 19.54 1.96
CA THR A 147 26.31 18.38 1.14
C THR A 147 26.72 18.75 -0.30
N ASP A 148 27.86 18.20 -0.74
CA ASP A 148 28.32 18.20 -2.14
C ASP A 148 27.71 17.03 -2.92
N PHE A 149 26.54 17.28 -3.52
CA PHE A 149 25.82 16.28 -4.31
C PHE A 149 26.52 15.93 -5.61
N ASP A 150 27.30 16.83 -6.23
CA ASP A 150 27.97 16.54 -7.49
C ASP A 150 29.03 15.45 -7.33
N ARG A 151 29.79 15.49 -6.24
CA ARG A 151 30.71 14.40 -5.88
C ARG A 151 29.97 13.09 -5.64
N LEU A 152 28.88 13.12 -4.87
CA LEU A 152 28.12 11.93 -4.52
C LEU A 152 27.46 11.25 -5.73
N ILE A 153 26.92 12.05 -6.66
CA ILE A 153 26.35 11.57 -7.92
C ILE A 153 27.44 10.87 -8.74
N ASN A 154 28.60 11.51 -8.93
CA ASN A 154 29.71 10.93 -9.70
C ASN A 154 30.20 9.61 -9.08
N ASP A 155 30.35 9.56 -7.76
CA ASP A 155 30.75 8.34 -7.05
C ASP A 155 29.73 7.21 -7.20
N ALA A 156 28.43 7.53 -7.18
CA ALA A 156 27.37 6.55 -7.37
C ALA A 156 27.35 6.01 -8.80
N VAL A 157 27.52 6.87 -9.80
CA VAL A 157 27.61 6.48 -11.22
C VAL A 157 28.83 5.61 -11.48
N LEU A 158 30.01 5.97 -10.96
CA LEU A 158 31.24 5.16 -11.09
C LEU A 158 31.10 3.75 -10.48
N LYS A 159 30.26 3.61 -9.46
CA LYS A 159 29.94 2.33 -8.83
C LYS A 159 28.77 1.59 -9.50
N ASN A 160 28.26 2.09 -10.61
CA ASN A 160 27.06 1.61 -11.31
C ASN A 160 25.82 1.54 -10.39
N ASN A 161 25.75 2.39 -9.36
CA ASN A 161 24.62 2.47 -8.45
C ASN A 161 23.69 3.61 -8.89
N TYR A 162 22.95 3.37 -9.97
CA TYR A 162 22.12 4.38 -10.61
C TYR A 162 20.95 4.84 -9.76
N ASN A 163 20.35 3.95 -8.96
CA ASN A 163 19.28 4.32 -8.03
C ASN A 163 19.77 5.33 -6.99
N LEU A 164 20.99 5.11 -6.46
CA LEU A 164 21.61 6.04 -5.52
C LEU A 164 21.96 7.38 -6.19
N ALA A 165 22.45 7.35 -7.42
CA ALA A 165 22.68 8.57 -8.20
C ALA A 165 21.39 9.38 -8.40
N VAL A 166 20.26 8.71 -8.73
CA VAL A 166 18.93 9.36 -8.84
C VAL A 166 18.49 9.97 -7.51
N ARG A 167 18.70 9.29 -6.38
CA ARG A 167 18.42 9.85 -5.05
C ARG A 167 19.23 11.12 -4.79
N TYR A 168 20.54 11.12 -5.09
CA TYR A 168 21.37 12.31 -4.93
C TYR A 168 20.99 13.45 -5.88
N TYR A 169 20.59 13.14 -7.12
CA TYR A 169 20.01 14.13 -8.02
C TYR A 169 18.72 14.77 -7.46
N TYR A 170 17.87 13.96 -6.83
CA TYR A 170 16.64 14.44 -6.21
C TYR A 170 16.93 15.34 -5.00
N LEU A 171 17.81 14.91 -4.09
CA LEU A 171 18.22 15.74 -2.95
C LEU A 171 18.88 17.05 -3.38
N LYS A 172 19.71 17.02 -4.43
CA LYS A 172 20.25 18.24 -5.06
C LYS A 172 19.15 19.16 -5.59
N THR A 173 18.07 18.59 -6.14
CA THR A 173 16.91 19.36 -6.61
C THR A 173 16.25 20.12 -5.46
N LEU A 174 16.02 19.45 -4.33
CA LEU A 174 15.45 20.09 -3.14
C LEU A 174 16.37 21.18 -2.61
N LYS A 175 17.68 20.93 -2.57
CA LYS A 175 18.68 21.94 -2.20
C LYS A 175 18.59 23.19 -3.09
N VAL A 176 18.62 23.02 -4.41
CA VAL A 176 18.57 24.14 -5.38
C VAL A 176 17.26 24.92 -5.30
N LEU A 177 16.13 24.24 -5.07
CA LEU A 177 14.84 24.90 -4.88
C LEU A 177 14.80 25.70 -3.57
N THR A 178 15.40 25.17 -2.50
CA THR A 178 15.51 25.82 -1.20
C THR A 178 16.43 27.04 -1.27
N GLU A 179 17.60 26.92 -1.91
CA GLU A 179 18.53 28.04 -2.15
C GLU A 179 17.90 29.18 -2.97
N LYS A 180 16.88 28.88 -3.78
CA LYS A 180 16.11 29.84 -4.57
C LYS A 180 14.85 30.34 -3.87
N GLU A 181 14.64 29.94 -2.61
CA GLU A 181 13.46 30.29 -1.81
C GLU A 181 12.13 29.89 -2.49
N ILE A 182 12.15 28.84 -3.31
CA ILE A 182 10.95 28.30 -3.99
C ILE A 182 10.21 27.32 -3.08
N ILE A 183 10.95 26.61 -2.24
CA ILE A 183 10.41 25.68 -1.24
C ILE A 183 11.12 25.93 0.10
N GLU A 184 10.49 25.51 1.18
CA GLU A 184 11.08 25.44 2.51
C GLU A 184 11.46 23.99 2.83
N TRP A 185 12.75 23.69 2.88
CA TRP A 185 13.25 22.34 3.19
C TRP A 185 12.85 21.88 4.60
N ASP A 186 12.29 20.68 4.68
CA ASP A 186 12.00 19.94 5.91
C ASP A 186 12.08 18.42 5.65
N ALA A 187 12.87 17.70 6.44
CA ALA A 187 13.06 16.26 6.26
C ALA A 187 11.74 15.45 6.40
N ASP A 188 10.74 15.98 7.12
CA ASP A 188 9.45 15.31 7.35
C ASP A 188 8.43 15.58 6.22
N LYS A 189 8.72 16.47 5.26
CA LYS A 189 7.84 16.78 4.12
C LYS A 189 7.91 15.71 3.04
N THR A 190 6.76 15.42 2.42
CA THR A 190 6.66 14.53 1.27
C THR A 190 6.95 15.26 -0.04
N ASN A 191 7.24 14.52 -1.11
CA ASN A 191 7.40 15.09 -2.45
C ASN A 191 6.14 15.84 -2.92
N LEU A 192 4.96 15.44 -2.46
CA LEU A 192 3.71 16.12 -2.76
C LEU A 192 3.63 17.47 -2.04
N ASP A 193 4.09 17.54 -0.78
CA ASP A 193 4.13 18.80 -0.03
C ASP A 193 5.04 19.81 -0.75
N TYR A 194 6.23 19.38 -1.16
CA TYR A 194 7.12 20.22 -1.98
C TYR A 194 6.51 20.65 -3.32
N LEU A 195 5.76 19.76 -3.98
CA LEU A 195 5.09 20.10 -5.24
C LEU A 195 4.05 21.21 -5.05
N MET A 196 3.38 21.25 -3.90
CA MET A 196 2.35 22.24 -3.57
C MET A 196 2.93 23.62 -3.24
N GLU A 197 4.20 23.70 -2.82
CA GLU A 197 4.90 24.96 -2.56
C GLU A 197 5.35 25.67 -3.85
N ILE A 198 5.46 24.95 -4.97
CA ILE A 198 5.95 25.51 -6.23
C ILE A 198 4.83 26.23 -6.99
N ASP A 199 4.83 27.56 -6.95
CA ASP A 199 3.82 28.40 -7.62
C ASP A 199 3.89 28.35 -9.17
N LYS A 200 5.10 28.35 -9.72
CA LYS A 200 5.28 28.45 -11.19
C LYS A 200 4.91 27.13 -11.85
N THR A 201 3.77 27.10 -12.54
CA THR A 201 3.22 25.90 -13.21
C THR A 201 4.24 25.16 -14.08
N HIS A 202 5.13 25.87 -14.79
CA HIS A 202 6.16 25.22 -15.59
C HIS A 202 7.19 24.46 -14.73
N ILE A 203 7.65 25.05 -13.63
CA ILE A 203 8.59 24.42 -12.69
C ILE A 203 7.90 23.25 -11.98
N GLN A 204 6.67 23.45 -11.54
CA GLN A 204 5.85 22.42 -10.89
C GLN A 204 5.70 21.18 -11.77
N ASN A 205 5.37 21.35 -13.05
CA ASN A 205 5.26 20.24 -14.02
C ASN A 205 6.58 19.49 -14.24
N LEU A 206 7.72 20.19 -14.22
CA LEU A 206 9.02 19.53 -14.34
C LEU A 206 9.40 18.82 -13.03
N PHE A 207 9.15 19.44 -11.88
CA PHE A 207 9.39 18.87 -10.56
C PHE A 207 8.56 17.59 -10.34
N GLN A 208 7.31 17.58 -10.79
CA GLN A 208 6.44 16.40 -10.75
C GLN A 208 7.06 15.21 -11.51
N LYS A 209 7.63 15.46 -12.70
CA LYS A 209 8.25 14.42 -13.52
C LYS A 209 9.49 13.82 -12.87
N ILE A 210 10.36 14.64 -12.28
CA ILE A 210 11.56 14.14 -11.61
C ILE A 210 11.24 13.49 -10.25
N SER A 211 10.21 13.98 -9.55
CA SER A 211 9.71 13.35 -8.31
C SER A 211 9.15 11.96 -8.60
N TYR A 212 8.40 11.80 -9.69
CA TYR A 212 7.93 10.48 -10.11
C TYR A 212 9.07 9.48 -10.37
N ILE A 213 10.17 9.93 -11.00
CA ILE A 213 11.34 9.09 -11.25
C ILE A 213 11.99 8.69 -9.91
N TYR A 214 12.15 9.64 -9.00
CA TYR A 214 12.69 9.38 -7.67
C TYR A 214 11.81 8.39 -6.90
N ASP A 215 10.49 8.61 -6.85
CA ASP A 215 9.55 7.72 -6.15
C ASP A 215 9.59 6.30 -6.71
N TYR A 216 9.62 6.19 -8.04
CA TYR A 216 9.76 4.91 -8.73
C TYR A 216 11.06 4.20 -8.34
N CYS A 217 12.20 4.89 -8.35
CA CYS A 217 13.50 4.26 -8.08
C CYS A 217 13.74 3.96 -6.59
N TRP A 218 13.25 4.81 -5.70
CA TRP A 218 13.55 4.75 -4.27
C TRP A 218 12.51 3.97 -3.48
N TYR A 219 11.23 4.32 -3.61
CA TYR A 219 10.14 3.63 -2.90
C TYR A 219 9.61 2.42 -3.67
N GLY A 220 9.76 2.41 -5.00
CA GLY A 220 9.36 1.28 -5.85
C GLY A 220 10.39 0.15 -5.96
N GLU A 221 11.60 0.34 -5.42
CA GLU A 221 12.73 -0.62 -5.49
C GLU A 221 13.07 -1.09 -6.91
N PHE A 222 12.70 -0.33 -7.94
CA PHE A 222 12.99 -0.67 -9.33
C PHE A 222 14.46 -0.35 -9.66
N THR A 223 15.22 -1.35 -10.09
CA THR A 223 16.61 -1.16 -10.53
C THR A 223 16.66 -0.48 -11.88
N LEU A 224 17.40 0.62 -11.99
CA LEU A 224 17.70 1.25 -13.28
C LEU A 224 18.86 0.52 -13.97
N ASP A 225 18.78 0.38 -15.29
CA ASP A 225 19.93 0.11 -16.14
C ASP A 225 20.56 1.44 -16.61
N GLN A 226 21.72 1.36 -17.28
CA GLN A 226 22.42 2.55 -17.78
C GLN A 226 21.55 3.38 -18.73
N SER A 227 20.76 2.74 -19.59
CA SER A 227 19.91 3.43 -20.58
C SER A 227 18.83 4.25 -19.89
N SER A 228 18.10 3.64 -18.96
CA SER A 228 17.05 4.28 -18.17
C SER A 228 17.63 5.36 -17.25
N PHE A 229 18.82 5.12 -16.69
CA PHE A 229 19.54 6.13 -15.91
C PHE A 229 19.89 7.35 -16.74
N ASN A 230 20.43 7.19 -17.95
CA ASN A 230 20.78 8.31 -18.82
C ASN A 230 19.55 9.16 -19.18
N GLU A 231 18.39 8.52 -19.38
CA GLU A 231 17.13 9.24 -19.59
C GLU A 231 16.74 10.03 -18.33
N ALA A 232 16.79 9.40 -17.16
CA ALA A 232 16.50 10.07 -15.88
C ALA A 232 17.44 11.27 -15.65
N GLU A 233 18.75 11.06 -15.81
CA GLU A 233 19.78 12.10 -15.69
C GLU A 233 19.48 13.29 -16.61
N SER A 234 19.11 13.03 -17.87
CA SER A 234 18.77 14.10 -18.82
C SER A 234 17.61 14.99 -18.33
N ARG A 235 16.64 14.41 -17.62
CA ARG A 235 15.49 15.13 -17.07
C ARG A 235 15.88 15.99 -15.87
N PHE A 236 16.74 15.48 -14.98
CA PHE A 236 17.31 16.27 -13.89
C PHE A 236 18.16 17.42 -14.41
N ILE A 237 19.04 17.16 -15.38
CA ILE A 237 19.87 18.20 -16.02
C ILE A 237 18.98 19.26 -16.70
N SER A 238 17.91 18.84 -17.39
CA SER A 238 16.97 19.77 -17.99
C SER A 238 16.26 20.62 -16.93
N PHE A 239 15.88 20.04 -15.79
CA PHE A 239 15.30 20.77 -14.67
C PHE A 239 16.25 21.86 -14.16
N PHE A 240 17.52 21.50 -13.89
CA PHE A 240 18.52 22.46 -13.41
C PHE A 240 18.80 23.59 -14.41
N LYS A 241 18.79 23.29 -15.72
CA LYS A 241 18.92 24.32 -16.75
C LYS A 241 17.73 25.29 -16.78
N THR A 242 16.53 24.82 -16.48
CA THR A 242 15.34 25.67 -16.41
C THR A 242 15.33 26.53 -15.15
N ILE A 243 15.72 25.97 -13.99
CA ILE A 243 15.72 26.69 -12.71
C ILE A 243 16.88 27.70 -12.61
N GLY A 244 17.99 27.43 -13.30
CA GLY A 244 19.19 28.27 -13.31
C GLY A 244 19.12 29.49 -14.24
N LYS A 245 18.08 29.58 -15.07
CA LYS A 245 17.76 30.78 -15.86
C LYS A 245 16.87 31.73 -15.07
#